data_AF-A0A914XTP9-F1
#
_entry.id   AF-A0A914XTP9-F1
#
_cell.length_a   1.000
_cell.length_b   1.000
_cell.length_c   1.000
_cell.angle_alpha   90.00
_cell.angle_beta   90.00
_cell.angle_gamma   90.00
#
_symmetry.space_group_name_H-M   'P 1'
#
loop_
_entity.id
_entity.type
_entity.pdbx_description
1 polymer ?
#
loop_
_entity_poly.entity_id
_entity_poly.type
_entity_poly.pdbx_seq_one_letter_code
_entity_poly.pdbx_strand_id
1 'polypeptide(L)'
;MDSFIFWIPLPTLVEFVIYIGWLDVAEKLLHPLGEGADDLECNYIIDKNLETGFTIVDGGGDPYPELEKDAFWDKTNIALLYSYETAKREVQPMSGSIANTK
;
A
#
# COMPACT_ATOMS: atom_id res chain seq x y z
N MET A 1 -14.73 41.34 16.43
CA MET A 1 -14.64 39.93 15.98
C MET A 1 -15.77 39.10 16.59
N ASP A 2 -16.24 39.43 17.80
CA ASP A 2 -17.24 38.63 18.54
C ASP A 2 -18.65 38.62 17.93
N SER A 3 -19.03 39.67 17.19
CA SER A 3 -20.36 39.78 16.57
C SER A 3 -20.62 38.73 15.46
N PHE A 4 -19.56 38.28 14.78
CA PHE A 4 -19.66 37.30 13.70
C PHE A 4 -19.81 35.87 14.25
N ILE A 5 -19.12 35.56 15.35
CA ILE A 5 -19.19 34.28 16.06
C ILE A 5 -20.59 34.05 16.66
N PHE A 6 -21.27 35.13 17.06
CA PHE A 6 -22.64 35.05 17.58
C PHE A 6 -23.70 34.85 16.49
N TRP A 7 -23.44 35.28 15.26
CA TRP A 7 -24.35 35.11 14.13
C TRP A 7 -24.15 33.76 13.43
N ILE A 8 -22.90 33.31 13.35
CA ILE A 8 -22.51 31.97 12.86
C ILE A 8 -21.59 31.33 13.91
N PRO A 9 -22.04 30.27 14.60
CA PRO A 9 -21.24 29.61 15.63
C PRO A 9 -20.18 28.72 14.99
N LEU A 10 -19.11 29.34 14.46
CA LEU A 10 -18.03 28.65 13.76
C LEU A 10 -17.39 27.50 14.57
N PRO A 11 -17.08 27.65 15.88
CA PRO A 11 -16.48 26.55 16.65
C PRO A 11 -17.39 25.32 16.71
N THR A 12 -18.69 25.53 16.94
CA THR A 12 -19.69 24.45 16.99
C THR A 12 -19.91 23.80 15.63
N LEU A 13 -19.81 24.57 14.54
CA LEU A 13 -19.88 24.02 13.18
C LEU A 13 -18.66 23.12 12.88
N VAL A 14 -17.47 23.50 13.34
CA VAL A 14 -16.27 22.67 13.22
C VAL A 14 -16.42 21.39 14.05
N GLU A 15 -16.87 21.49 15.30
CA GLU A 15 -17.16 20.32 16.14
C GLU A 15 -18.20 19.39 15.50
N PHE A 16 -19.26 19.94 14.93
CA PHE A 16 -20.30 19.18 14.23
C PHE A 16 -19.73 18.40 13.03
N VAL A 17 -18.91 19.03 12.19
CA VAL A 17 -18.28 18.37 11.05
C VAL A 17 -17.35 17.24 11.51
N ILE A 18 -16.59 17.44 12.61
CA ILE A 18 -15.73 16.40 13.16
C ILE A 18 -16.57 15.21 13.66
N TYR A 19 -17.63 15.44 14.43
CA TYR A 19 -18.44 14.36 14.99
C TYR A 19 -19.23 13.59 13.92
N ILE A 20 -19.88 14.29 12.99
CA ILE A 20 -20.61 13.64 11.91
C ILE A 20 -19.66 13.00 10.91
N GLY A 21 -18.53 13.63 10.60
CA GLY A 21 -17.51 13.04 9.73
C GLY A 21 -16.94 11.75 10.31
N TRP A 22 -16.67 11.69 11.61
CA TRP A 22 -16.20 10.46 12.24
C TRP A 22 -17.27 9.36 12.25
N LEU A 23 -18.54 9.73 12.48
CA LEU A 23 -19.66 8.79 12.39
C LEU A 23 -19.83 8.23 10.96
N ASP A 24 -19.76 9.09 9.93
CA ASP A 24 -19.87 8.69 8.51
C ASP A 24 -18.75 7.73 8.10
N VAL A 25 -17.52 7.95 8.57
CA VAL A 25 -16.41 7.01 8.37
C VAL A 25 -16.73 5.65 9.01
N ALA A 26 -17.27 5.64 10.23
CA ALA A 26 -17.64 4.40 10.89
C ALA A 26 -18.79 3.67 10.18
N GLU A 27 -19.77 4.40 9.65
CA GLU A 27 -20.89 3.86 8.88
C GLU A 27 -20.41 3.19 7.59
N LYS A 28 -19.57 3.86 6.81
CA LYS A 28 -18.99 3.30 5.58
C LYS A 28 -18.16 2.05 5.85
N LEU A 29 -17.34 2.06 6.91
CA LEU A 29 -16.54 0.90 7.30
C LEU A 29 -17.36 -0.25 7.90
N LEU A 30 -18.59 0.00 8.34
CA LEU A 30 -19.47 -1.04 8.89
C LEU A 30 -19.99 -1.97 7.79
N HIS A 31 -20.18 -1.46 6.56
CA HIS A 31 -20.64 -2.25 5.43
C HIS A 31 -19.74 -2.09 4.19
N PRO A 32 -18.49 -2.57 4.25
CA PRO A 32 -17.48 -2.34 3.20
C PRO A 32 -17.68 -3.18 1.93
N LEU A 33 -18.77 -3.95 1.84
CA LEU A 33 -19.11 -4.86 0.74
C LEU A 33 -20.31 -4.36 -0.07
N GLY A 34 -20.69 -3.08 0.10
CA GLY A 34 -21.77 -2.46 -0.65
C GLY A 34 -21.37 -2.05 -2.07
N GLU A 35 -22.16 -1.12 -2.64
CA GLU A 35 -21.92 -0.51 -3.95
C GLU A 35 -21.46 0.96 -3.83
N GLY A 36 -21.08 1.39 -2.63
CA GLY A 36 -20.52 2.71 -2.37
C GLY A 36 -19.19 2.90 -3.09
N ALA A 37 -18.86 4.16 -3.42
CA ALA A 37 -17.62 4.49 -4.13
C ALA A 37 -16.34 4.16 -3.32
N ASP A 38 -16.46 4.09 -1.99
CA ASP A 38 -15.36 3.76 -1.08
C ASP A 38 -15.38 2.28 -0.63
N ASP A 39 -16.33 1.48 -1.14
CA ASP A 39 -16.46 0.06 -0.81
C ASP A 39 -15.42 -0.79 -1.56
N LEU A 40 -15.23 -2.03 -1.10
CA LEU A 40 -14.30 -2.95 -1.74
C LEU A 40 -14.80 -3.35 -3.13
N GLU A 41 -13.89 -3.34 -4.12
CA GLU A 41 -14.17 -3.87 -5.47
C GLU A 41 -14.18 -5.41 -5.47
N CYS A 42 -15.15 -6.02 -4.81
CA CYS A 42 -15.24 -7.47 -4.65
C CYS A 42 -15.36 -8.20 -5.99
N ASN A 43 -16.10 -7.64 -6.95
CA ASN A 43 -16.23 -8.23 -8.29
C ASN A 43 -14.87 -8.33 -8.98
N TYR A 44 -14.07 -7.26 -8.93
CA TYR A 44 -12.71 -7.27 -9.48
C TYR A 44 -11.84 -8.34 -8.81
N ILE A 45 -11.90 -8.44 -7.48
CA ILE A 45 -11.12 -9.44 -6.72
C ILE A 45 -11.52 -10.86 -7.14
N ILE A 46 -12.81 -11.13 -7.30
CA ILE A 46 -13.32 -12.44 -7.71
C ILE A 46 -12.84 -12.77 -9.12
N ASP A 47 -13.03 -11.87 -10.08
CA ASP A 47 -12.65 -12.07 -11.48
C ASP A 47 -11.13 -12.29 -11.61
N LYS A 48 -10.33 -11.43 -10.96
CA LYS A 48 -8.87 -11.53 -10.96
C LYS A 48 -8.40 -12.85 -10.36
N ASN A 49 -8.99 -13.27 -9.24
CA ASN A 49 -8.56 -14.51 -8.57
C ASN A 49 -8.94 -15.74 -9.38
N LEU A 50 -10.11 -15.74 -10.02
CA LEU A 50 -10.54 -16.82 -10.89
C LEU A 50 -9.60 -16.94 -12.10
N GLU A 51 -9.33 -15.84 -12.79
CA GLU A 51 -8.41 -15.79 -13.93
C GLU A 51 -6.99 -16.20 -13.55
N THR A 52 -6.45 -15.63 -12.47
CA THR A 52 -5.10 -15.99 -11.98
C THR A 52 -5.03 -17.47 -11.60
N GLY A 53 -6.04 -17.98 -10.90
CA GLY A 53 -6.10 -19.37 -10.46
C GLY A 53 -6.09 -20.34 -11.65
N PHE A 54 -6.91 -20.09 -12.66
CA PHE A 54 -6.89 -20.89 -13.89
C PHE A 54 -5.57 -20.74 -14.63
N THR A 55 -5.00 -19.54 -14.73
CA THR A 55 -3.70 -19.33 -15.38
C THR A 55 -2.57 -20.10 -14.69
N ILE A 56 -2.59 -20.21 -13.36
CA ILE A 56 -1.58 -20.99 -12.61
C ILE A 56 -1.68 -22.49 -12.93
N VAL A 57 -2.89 -23.02 -13.04
CA VAL A 57 -3.11 -24.48 -13.23
C VAL A 57 -3.07 -24.89 -14.69
N ASP A 58 -3.57 -24.05 -15.60
CA ASP A 58 -3.84 -24.36 -17.01
C ASP A 58 -2.99 -23.53 -17.99
N GLY A 59 -2.16 -22.60 -17.52
CA GLY A 59 -1.41 -21.62 -18.32
C GLY A 59 -0.40 -22.15 -19.34
N GLY A 60 -0.39 -23.46 -19.60
CA GLY A 60 0.20 -24.07 -20.78
C GLY A 60 1.71 -24.32 -20.69
N GLY A 61 2.09 -25.59 -20.57
CA GLY A 61 3.46 -26.06 -20.76
C GLY A 61 4.31 -26.15 -19.48
N ASP A 62 5.57 -26.57 -19.65
CA ASP A 62 6.51 -26.83 -18.56
C ASP A 62 6.56 -25.63 -17.60
N PRO A 63 6.39 -25.85 -16.28
CA PRO A 63 6.09 -24.78 -15.33
C PRO A 63 7.29 -23.88 -14.98
N TYR A 64 8.41 -24.01 -15.70
CA TYR A 64 9.64 -23.29 -15.42
C TYR A 64 10.36 -22.83 -16.70
N PRO A 65 10.97 -21.64 -16.67
CA PRO A 65 11.93 -21.25 -17.69
C PRO A 65 13.18 -22.14 -17.61
N GLU A 66 13.93 -22.23 -18.70
CA GLU A 66 15.21 -22.95 -18.71
C GLU A 66 16.15 -22.41 -17.62
N LEU A 67 16.85 -23.33 -16.94
CA LEU A 67 17.76 -22.95 -15.87
C LEU A 67 19.05 -22.37 -16.45
N GLU A 68 19.22 -21.06 -16.33
CA GLU A 68 20.42 -20.35 -16.73
C GLU A 68 21.14 -19.76 -15.51
N LYS A 69 22.47 -19.60 -15.64
CA LYS A 69 23.26 -18.87 -14.65
C LYS A 69 22.91 -17.39 -14.72
N ASP A 70 22.61 -16.77 -13.59
CA ASP A 70 22.30 -15.35 -13.54
C ASP A 70 23.55 -14.46 -13.72
N ALA A 71 23.34 -13.15 -13.93
CA ALA A 71 24.39 -12.17 -14.20
C ALA A 71 25.40 -11.96 -13.03
N PHE A 72 25.15 -12.57 -11.88
CA PHE A 72 25.96 -12.50 -10.67
C PHE A 72 26.49 -13.86 -10.20
N TRP A 73 26.27 -14.94 -10.96
CA TRP A 73 26.59 -16.33 -10.57
C TRP A 73 28.00 -16.53 -9.99
N ASP A 74 29.02 -15.89 -10.57
CA ASP A 74 30.42 -16.02 -10.13
C ASP A 74 30.93 -14.81 -9.29
N LYS A 75 30.05 -13.91 -8.84
CA LYS A 75 30.44 -12.68 -8.13
C LYS A 75 30.20 -12.78 -6.63
N THR A 76 31.24 -12.57 -5.84
CA THR A 76 31.17 -12.59 -4.36
C THR A 76 30.75 -11.25 -3.75
N ASN A 77 30.97 -10.15 -4.47
CA ASN A 77 30.54 -8.81 -4.07
C ASN A 77 29.63 -8.23 -5.15
N ILE A 78 28.33 -8.16 -4.85
CA ILE A 78 27.31 -7.66 -5.76
C ILE A 78 27.04 -6.20 -5.39
N ALA A 79 27.44 -5.29 -6.27
CA ALA A 79 26.96 -3.91 -6.22
C ALA A 79 25.52 -3.87 -6.77
N LEU A 80 24.57 -3.47 -5.93
CA LEU A 80 23.19 -3.25 -6.36
C LEU A 80 23.15 -2.19 -7.47
N LEU A 81 22.40 -2.47 -8.52
CA LEU A 81 22.19 -1.52 -9.61
C LEU A 81 21.12 -0.51 -9.17
N TYR A 82 21.49 0.76 -9.15
CA TYR A 82 20.58 1.85 -8.85
C TYR A 82 20.41 2.73 -10.09
N SER A 83 19.17 3.17 -10.32
CA SER A 83 18.95 4.32 -11.21
C SER A 83 19.68 5.55 -10.67
N TYR A 84 19.98 6.52 -11.53
CA TYR A 84 20.66 7.76 -11.14
C TYR A 84 19.96 8.49 -9.99
N GLU A 85 18.62 8.49 -9.98
CA GLU A 85 17.83 9.12 -8.92
C GLU A 85 17.96 8.37 -7.59
N THR A 86 17.87 7.04 -7.63
CA THR A 86 17.96 6.20 -6.43
C THR A 86 19.38 6.08 -5.89
N ALA A 87 20.41 6.24 -6.73
CA ALA A 87 21.81 6.17 -6.32
C ALA A 87 22.24 7.33 -5.39
N LYS A 88 21.53 8.47 -5.47
CA LYS A 88 21.74 9.62 -4.58
C LYS A 88 21.11 9.43 -3.21
N ARG A 89 20.21 8.45 -3.05
CA ARG A 89 19.58 8.17 -1.77
C ARG A 89 20.63 7.56 -0.84
N GLU A 90 20.77 8.15 0.34
CA GLU A 90 21.59 7.55 1.38
C GLU A 90 20.94 6.23 1.83
N VAL A 91 21.62 5.12 1.60
CA VAL A 91 21.22 3.80 2.09
C VAL A 91 21.97 3.56 3.38
N GLN A 92 21.24 3.60 4.49
CA GLN A 92 21.75 3.22 5.80
C GLN A 92 21.33 1.77 6.06
N PRO A 93 22.17 0.77 5.74
CA PRO A 93 21.85 -0.62 6.06
C PRO A 93 21.70 -0.73 7.58
N MET A 94 20.62 -1.36 8.03
CA MET A 94 20.39 -1.55 9.46
C MET A 94 21.47 -2.48 10.03
N SER A 95 22.45 -1.89 10.70
CA SER A 95 23.37 -2.63 11.56
C SER A 95 22.71 -2.76 12.92
N GLY A 96 22.58 -3.99 13.43
CA GLY A 96 21.93 -4.24 14.72
C GLY A 96 22.58 -3.44 15.86
N SER A 97 21.80 -3.09 16.88
CA SER A 97 22.27 -2.27 18.01
C SER A 97 23.48 -2.84 18.77
N ILE A 98 23.72 -4.15 18.67
CA ILE A 98 24.82 -4.88 19.33
C ILE A 98 26.00 -5.12 18.37
N ALA A 99 25.89 -4.78 17.09
CA ALA A 99 26.87 -5.14 16.06
C ALA A 99 28.27 -4.49 16.26
N ASN A 100 28.41 -3.53 17.18
CA ASN A 100 29.65 -2.81 17.44
C ASN A 100 30.06 -2.76 18.93
N THR A 101 29.53 -3.65 19.78
CA THR A 101 30.04 -3.79 21.16
C THR A 101 31.33 -4.61 21.13
N LYS A 102 32.48 -3.93 21.28
CA LYS A 102 33.80 -4.53 21.51
C LYS A 102 33.93 -5.10 22.91
#